data_AF-A0A2M9EL47-F1
#
_entry.id   AF-A0A2M9EL47-F1
#
_cell.length_a   1.000
_cell.length_b   1.000
_cell.length_c   1.000
_cell.angle_alpha   90.00
_cell.angle_beta   90.00
_cell.angle_gamma   90.00
#
_symmetry.space_group_name_H-M   'P 1'
#
loop_
_entity.id
_entity.type
_entity.pdbx_description
1 polymer ?
#
loop_
_entity_poly.entity_id
_entity_poly.type
_entity_poly.pdbx_seq_one_letter_code
_entity_poly.pdbx_strand_id
1 'polypeptide(L)'
;MEMEQKHASLGIASFVISILCGISMFALFGIAGIMEATSPGGIDEESIEASLLGLLLMALLFFHLLSIALGVAAMFQKQKKKLLAILGASFSTLVILITLFLMGLGLLMDS
;
A
#
# COMPACT_ATOMS: atom_id res chain seq x y z
N MET A 1 18.16 -26.07 -24.21
CA MET A 1 18.53 -25.22 -23.06
C MET A 1 17.36 -24.29 -22.80
N GLU A 2 16.57 -24.53 -21.77
CA GLU A 2 15.62 -23.52 -21.29
C GLU A 2 16.45 -22.33 -20.82
N MET A 3 16.42 -21.22 -21.56
CA MET A 3 17.02 -19.98 -21.09
C MET A 3 16.20 -19.51 -19.89
N GLU A 4 16.73 -19.72 -18.69
CA GLU A 4 16.12 -19.28 -17.45
C GLU A 4 15.95 -17.76 -17.50
N GLN A 5 14.72 -17.31 -17.80
CA GLN A 5 14.46 -15.89 -17.91
C GLN A 5 14.59 -15.25 -16.53
N LYS A 6 15.61 -14.40 -16.37
CA LYS A 6 15.80 -13.58 -15.18
C LYS A 6 14.57 -12.70 -14.95
N HIS A 7 14.18 -12.47 -13.70
CA HIS A 7 13.11 -11.54 -13.36
C HIS A 7 13.47 -10.11 -13.78
N ALA A 8 12.45 -9.32 -14.15
CA ALA A 8 12.61 -7.89 -14.36
C ALA A 8 12.99 -7.23 -13.02
N SER A 9 14.10 -6.48 -12.98
CA SER A 9 14.56 -5.80 -11.75
C SER A 9 13.49 -4.82 -11.22
N LEU A 10 12.80 -4.12 -12.13
CA LEU A 10 11.65 -3.27 -11.80
C LEU A 10 10.47 -4.08 -11.22
N GLY A 11 10.29 -5.33 -11.66
CA GLY A 11 9.25 -6.21 -11.14
C GLY A 11 9.54 -6.66 -9.70
N ILE A 12 10.80 -6.92 -9.38
CA ILE A 12 11.23 -7.19 -7.99
C ILE A 12 11.01 -5.95 -7.12
N ALA A 13 11.43 -4.77 -7.60
CA ALA A 13 11.24 -3.52 -6.85
C ALA A 13 9.76 -3.25 -6.58
N SER A 14 8.90 -3.38 -7.60
CA SER A 14 7.45 -3.26 -7.46
C SER A 14 6.88 -4.19 -6.38
N PHE A 15 7.27 -5.47 -6.40
CA PHE A 15 6.82 -6.47 -5.44
C PHE A 15 7.33 -6.21 -4.01
N VAL A 16 8.60 -5.85 -3.85
CA VAL A 16 9.16 -5.57 -2.51
C VAL A 16 8.51 -4.33 -1.90
N ILE A 17 8.36 -3.25 -2.68
CA ILE A 17 7.67 -2.04 -2.23
C ILE A 17 6.23 -2.38 -1.86
N SER A 18 5.51 -3.16 -2.68
CA SER A 18 4.11 -3.49 -2.40
C SER A 18 3.96 -4.24 -1.08
N ILE A 19 4.82 -5.23 -0.80
CA ILE A 19 4.75 -6.03 0.42
C ILE A 19 5.12 -5.21 1.65
N LEU A 20 6.24 -4.46 1.61
CA LEU A 20 6.67 -3.65 2.74
C LEU A 20 5.62 -2.57 3.07
N CYS A 21 5.14 -1.84 2.06
CA CYS A 21 4.11 -0.83 2.27
C CYS A 21 2.79 -1.45 2.74
N GLY A 22 2.39 -2.61 2.23
CA GLY A 22 1.18 -3.29 2.68
C GLY A 22 1.24 -3.74 4.14
N ILE A 23 2.39 -4.26 4.58
CA ILE A 23 2.61 -4.62 6.00
C ILE A 23 2.56 -3.35 6.87
N SER A 24 3.23 -2.28 6.46
CA SER A 24 3.20 -1.00 7.18
C SER A 24 1.80 -0.40 7.23
N MET A 25 1.03 -0.48 6.14
CA MET A 25 -0.38 -0.03 6.09
C MET A 25 -1.23 -0.81 7.09
N PHE A 26 -1.11 -2.14 7.10
CA PHE A 26 -1.84 -2.99 8.04
C PHE A 26 -1.48 -2.65 9.49
N ALA A 27 -0.19 -2.43 9.79
CA ALA A 27 0.26 -2.03 11.12
C ALA A 27 -0.31 -0.66 11.53
N LEU A 28 -0.30 0.34 10.64
CA LEU A 28 -0.86 1.67 10.92
C LEU A 28 -2.36 1.64 11.14
N PHE A 29 -3.12 0.87 10.34
CA PHE A 29 -4.55 0.69 10.59
C PHE A 29 -4.82 -0.02 11.92
N GLY A 30 -3.99 -0.99 12.31
CA GLY A 30 -4.06 -1.61 13.63
C GLY A 30 -3.80 -0.61 14.76
N ILE A 31 -2.79 0.25 14.61
CA ILE A 31 -2.49 1.33 15.56
C ILE A 31 -3.67 2.31 15.65
N ALA A 32 -4.23 2.73 14.51
CA ALA A 32 -5.42 3.57 14.45
C ALA A 32 -6.59 2.95 15.23
N GLY A 33 -6.88 1.67 14.98
CA GLY A 33 -7.96 0.96 15.68
C GLY A 33 -7.73 0.84 17.18
N ILE A 34 -6.47 0.65 17.63
CA ILE A 34 -6.14 0.63 19.06
C ILE A 34 -6.31 2.02 19.68
N MET A 35 -5.81 3.08 19.01
CA MET A 35 -5.94 4.45 19.49
C MET A 35 -7.41 4.85 19.64
N GLU A 36 -8.24 4.51 18.66
CA GLU A 36 -9.69 4.74 18.69
C GLU A 36 -10.35 3.98 19.85
N ALA A 37 -10.04 2.69 20.02
CA ALA A 37 -10.66 1.87 21.05
C ALA A 37 -10.23 2.19 22.49
N THR A 38 -9.08 2.85 22.68
CA THR A 38 -8.50 3.11 24.01
C THR A 38 -8.57 4.58 24.44
N SER A 39 -8.96 5.49 23.54
CA SER A 39 -9.09 6.91 23.83
C SER A 39 -10.55 7.25 24.17
N PRO A 40 -10.84 7.86 25.34
CA PRO A 40 -12.19 8.28 25.68
C PRO A 40 -12.73 9.31 24.67
N GLY A 41 -13.73 8.91 23.88
CA GLY A 41 -14.28 9.75 22.81
C GLY A 41 -13.62 9.58 21.44
N GLY A 42 -12.72 8.59 21.28
CA GLY A 42 -12.02 8.32 20.01
C GLY A 42 -10.71 9.08 19.88
N ILE A 43 -10.11 9.02 18.68
CA ILE A 43 -8.90 9.77 18.35
C ILE A 43 -9.20 11.28 18.31
N ASP A 44 -8.41 12.09 19.00
CA ASP A 44 -8.43 13.55 18.85
C ASP A 44 -7.82 13.95 17.49
N GLU A 45 -8.66 14.43 16.57
CA GLU A 45 -8.28 14.78 15.21
C GLU A 45 -7.28 15.95 15.13
N GLU A 46 -7.28 16.84 16.13
CA GLU A 46 -6.37 17.99 16.21
C GLU A 46 -5.02 17.62 16.85
N SER A 47 -4.87 16.38 17.28
CA SER A 47 -3.63 15.89 17.89
C SER A 47 -2.50 15.71 16.86
N ILE A 48 -1.26 15.83 17.35
CA ILE A 48 -0.07 15.60 16.55
C ILE A 48 -0.03 14.13 16.09
N GLU A 49 -0.47 13.21 16.94
CA GLU A 49 -0.52 11.79 16.65
C GLU A 49 -1.47 11.46 15.49
N ALA A 50 -2.68 12.04 15.48
CA ALA A 50 -3.64 11.86 14.39
C ALA A 50 -3.10 12.42 13.06
N SER A 51 -2.52 13.62 13.10
CA SER A 51 -1.88 14.25 11.93
C SER A 51 -0.74 13.40 11.37
N LEU A 52 0.14 12.86 12.22
CA LEU A 52 1.24 11.99 11.80
C LEU A 52 0.75 10.67 11.23
N LEU A 53 -0.28 10.06 11.86
CA LEU A 53 -0.90 8.83 11.38
C LEU A 53 -1.47 9.02 9.97
N GLY A 54 -2.24 10.09 9.75
CA GLY A 54 -2.78 10.45 8.44
C GLY A 54 -1.68 10.67 7.41
N LEU A 55 -0.62 11.42 7.76
CA LEU A 55 0.52 11.66 6.86
C LEU A 55 1.23 10.38 6.45
N LEU A 56 1.47 9.46 7.39
CA LEU A 56 2.11 8.18 7.10
C LEU A 56 1.24 7.29 6.21
N LEU A 57 -0.07 7.23 6.45
CA LEU A 57 -1.02 6.52 5.57
C LEU A 57 -1.00 7.09 4.15
N MET A 58 -1.00 8.42 4.00
CA MET A 58 -0.92 9.07 2.69
C MET A 58 0.42 8.79 1.98
N ALA A 59 1.53 8.81 2.72
CA ALA A 59 2.84 8.47 2.16
C ALA A 59 2.88 7.02 1.65
N LEU A 60 2.33 6.06 2.41
CA LEU A 60 2.29 4.66 2.01
C LEU A 60 1.37 4.43 0.80
N LEU A 61 0.24 5.13 0.68
CA LEU A 61 -0.58 5.14 -0.52
C LEU A 61 0.22 5.60 -1.75
N PHE A 62 1.02 6.66 -1.61
CA PHE A 62 1.90 7.12 -2.69
C PHE A 62 2.93 6.06 -3.09
N PHE A 63 3.53 5.35 -2.13
CA PHE A 63 4.45 4.25 -2.45
C PHE A 63 3.75 3.07 -3.13
N HIS A 64 2.48 2.80 -2.83
CA HIS A 64 1.70 1.83 -3.60
C HIS A 64 1.46 2.27 -5.05
N LEU A 65 1.20 3.56 -5.30
CA LEU A 65 1.14 4.11 -6.66
C LEU A 65 2.48 3.94 -7.38
N LEU A 66 3.60 4.20 -6.70
CA LEU A 66 4.94 3.97 -7.24
C LEU A 66 5.17 2.48 -7.56
N SER A 67 4.77 1.58 -6.67
CA SER A 67 4.83 0.13 -6.92
C SER A 67 4.03 -0.28 -8.15
N ILE A 68 2.83 0.28 -8.36
CA ILE A 68 2.02 0.03 -9.57
C ILE A 68 2.75 0.55 -10.81
N ALA A 69 3.26 1.78 -10.78
CA ALA A 69 4.00 2.37 -11.90
C ALA A 69 5.23 1.52 -12.28
N LEU A 70 6.00 1.05 -11.30
CA LEU A 70 7.14 0.15 -11.50
C LEU A 70 6.71 -1.22 -12.04
N GLY A 71 5.60 -1.76 -11.53
CA GLY A 71 5.04 -3.03 -11.99
C GLY A 71 4.61 -2.96 -13.45
N VAL A 72 3.86 -1.91 -13.81
CA VAL A 72 3.45 -1.64 -15.20
C VAL A 72 4.67 -1.45 -16.09
N ALA A 73 5.66 -0.63 -15.68
CA ALA A 73 6.90 -0.44 -16.44
C ALA A 73 7.67 -1.75 -16.65
N ALA A 74 7.70 -2.64 -15.65
CA ALA A 74 8.34 -3.95 -15.75
C ALA A 74 7.64 -4.89 -16.75
N MET A 75 6.33 -4.73 -16.99
CA MET A 75 5.60 -5.52 -17.99
C MET A 75 6.02 -5.22 -19.43
N PHE A 76 6.58 -4.03 -19.69
CA PHE A 76 7.11 -3.65 -21.00
C PHE A 76 8.56 -4.11 -21.25
N GLN A 77 9.25 -4.67 -20.23
CA GLN A 77 10.59 -5.21 -20.42
C GLN A 77 10.56 -6.53 -21.21
N LYS A 78 11.29 -6.56 -22.34
CA LYS A 78 11.38 -7.76 -23.20
C LYS A 78 12.27 -8.82 -22.53
N GLN A 79 11.92 -10.10 -22.75
CA GLN A 79 12.72 -11.27 -22.35
C GLN A 79 12.95 -11.45 -20.82
N LYS A 80 12.03 -10.97 -19.98
CA LYS A 80 12.07 -11.14 -18.51
C LYS A 80 10.77 -11.74 -17.98
N LYS A 81 10.85 -12.50 -16.88
CA LYS A 81 9.68 -13.02 -16.15
C LYS A 81 8.89 -11.86 -15.52
N LYS A 82 7.60 -11.77 -15.86
CA LYS A 82 6.69 -10.67 -15.45
C LYS A 82 5.87 -10.97 -14.20
N LEU A 83 5.98 -12.17 -13.64
CA LEU A 83 5.18 -12.62 -12.50
C LEU A 83 5.24 -11.65 -11.30
N LEU A 84 6.45 -11.24 -10.89
CA LEU A 84 6.64 -10.33 -9.76
C LEU A 84 6.08 -8.93 -10.02
N ALA A 85 6.15 -8.47 -11.27
CA ALA A 85 5.57 -7.19 -11.67
C ALA A 85 4.04 -7.21 -11.57
N ILE A 86 3.40 -8.31 -12.01
CA ILE A 86 1.96 -8.50 -11.91
C ILE A 86 1.54 -8.62 -10.45
N LEU A 87 2.23 -9.45 -9.65
CA LEU A 87 1.94 -9.61 -8.23
C LEU A 87 2.06 -8.28 -7.46
N GLY A 88 3.15 -7.54 -7.67
CA GLY A 88 3.36 -6.25 -7.01
C GLY A 88 2.30 -5.22 -7.37
N ALA A 89 1.97 -5.08 -8.66
CA ALA A 89 0.93 -4.15 -9.12
C ALA A 89 -0.48 -4.55 -8.63
N SER A 90 -0.83 -5.84 -8.69
CA SER A 90 -2.13 -6.34 -8.24
C SER A 90 -2.29 -6.19 -6.73
N PHE A 91 -1.25 -6.53 -5.95
CA PHE A 91 -1.27 -6.37 -4.50
C PHE A 91 -1.41 -4.90 -4.11
N SER A 92 -0.61 -4.01 -4.72
CA SER A 92 -0.73 -2.57 -4.47
C SER A 92 -2.10 -2.01 -4.84
N THR A 93 -2.66 -2.43 -5.97
CA THR A 93 -4.02 -2.02 -6.38
C THR A 93 -5.05 -2.46 -5.33
N LEU A 94 -4.98 -3.71 -4.87
CA LEU A 94 -5.89 -4.22 -3.85
C LEU A 94 -5.79 -3.43 -2.54
N VAL A 95 -4.57 -3.15 -2.06
CA VAL A 95 -4.36 -2.37 -0.84
C VAL A 95 -4.92 -0.96 -0.98
N ILE A 96 -4.71 -0.29 -2.11
CA ILE A 96 -5.30 1.03 -2.37
C ILE A 96 -6.83 0.96 -2.31
N LEU A 97 -7.45 -0.01 -3.00
CA LEU A 97 -8.91 -0.14 -3.01
C LEU A 97 -9.49 -0.38 -1.62
N ILE A 98 -8.88 -1.27 -0.82
CA ILE A 98 -9.29 -1.52 0.57
C ILE A 98 -9.13 -0.25 1.41
N THR A 99 -8.02 0.46 1.26
CA THR A 99 -7.75 1.71 2.00
C THR A 99 -8.79 2.76 1.69
N LEU A 100 -9.05 3.02 0.40
CA LEU A 100 -10.07 3.98 -0.03
C LEU A 100 -11.47 3.58 0.43
N PHE A 101 -11.77 2.27 0.42
CA PHE A 101 -13.03 1.75 0.95
C PHE A 101 -13.17 2.03 2.46
N LEU A 102 -12.15 1.73 3.27
CA LEU A 102 -12.16 1.99 4.71
C LEU A 102 -12.28 3.48 5.03
N MET A 103 -11.54 4.34 4.31
CA MET A 103 -11.66 5.80 4.47
C MET A 103 -13.06 6.29 4.09
N GLY A 104 -13.61 5.78 2.98
CA GLY A 104 -14.97 6.10 2.57
C GLY A 104 -16.03 5.66 3.58
N LEU A 105 -15.84 4.50 4.22
CA LEU A 105 -16.72 4.05 5.31
C LEU A 105 -16.67 5.01 6.51
N GLY A 106 -15.47 5.45 6.92
CA GLY A 106 -15.32 6.43 8.00
C GLY A 106 -16.08 7.72 7.70
N LEU A 107 -15.86 8.30 6.52
CA LEU A 107 -16.55 9.52 6.08
C LEU A 107 -18.09 9.39 6.07
N LEU A 108 -18.62 8.21 5.77
CA LEU A 108 -20.06 7.94 5.78
C LEU A 108 -20.62 7.74 7.19
N MET A 109 -19.79 7.35 8.16
CA MET A 109 -20.18 7.20 9.57
C MET A 109 -20.16 8.54 10.30
N ASP A 110 -19.29 9.47 9.87
CA ASP A 110 -19.16 10.81 10.44
C ASP A 110 -20.22 11.80 9.90
N SER A 111 -20.89 11.46 8.79
CA SER A 111 -21.94 12.27 8.13
C SER A 111 -23.36 11.96 8.61
#